data_AF-A0A167FJK0-F1
#
_entry.id   AF-A0A167FJK0-F1
#
_cell.length_a   1.000
_cell.length_b   1.000
_cell.length_c   1.000
_cell.angle_alpha   90.00
_cell.angle_beta   90.00
_cell.angle_gamma   90.00
#
_symmetry.space_group_name_H-M   'P 1'
#
loop_
_entity.id
_entity.type
_entity.pdbx_description
1 polymer ?
#
loop_
_entity_poly.entity_id
_entity_poly.type
_entity_poly.pdbx_seq_one_letter_code
_entity_poly.pdbx_strand_id
1 'polypeptide(L)'
;MTRKRRVARTLTIPIFLAVVISIFTGVVQIIYTRYLLSSRVNVIKLVGGRIQTAGNVIASRLRRLQGVDASKYELLMSRFEQQPFRALYTVFGPSIGECVWCDFKLSSEIYVDEHTRYQLIQYIAPEVLWPYIVNAAVTLFSTSLWTKETRNLRTPAIICLALAAAYDLYGFATYSYTENSELTNPDWFYWRQFMYRGYILFAYNGVMALLYFLAGTGRLFDTEDPVDTKLIAARDLLNDAVHKSQVENALRSVVRESDYYRNKHNTYWKHNTELRSQFDDDVEVQEARDNGMERMNVGRRRSEYLALVNSYA
;
A
#
# COMPACT_ATOMS: atom_id res chain seq x y z
N MET A 1 15.57 7.17 37.51
CA MET A 1 15.06 6.93 36.14
C MET A 1 15.89 5.84 35.49
N THR A 2 15.45 4.58 35.59
CA THR A 2 16.14 3.43 35.01
C THR A 2 15.81 3.35 33.51
N ARG A 3 16.82 3.57 32.67
CA ARG A 3 16.71 3.48 31.21
C ARG A 3 16.51 2.01 30.82
N LYS A 4 15.25 1.56 30.76
CA LYS A 4 14.88 0.21 30.27
C LYS A 4 15.51 0.03 28.88
N ARG A 5 16.43 -0.93 28.75
CA ARG A 5 17.02 -1.29 27.45
C ARG A 5 15.89 -1.86 26.58
N ARG A 6 15.49 -1.11 25.55
CA ARG A 6 14.56 -1.60 24.51
C ARG A 6 15.22 -2.78 23.80
N VAL A 7 14.73 -3.99 24.08
CA VAL A 7 15.13 -5.20 23.35
C VAL A 7 14.49 -5.11 21.97
N ALA A 8 15.30 -5.06 20.91
CA ALA A 8 14.80 -5.02 19.55
C ALA A 8 14.05 -6.32 19.25
N ARG A 9 12.76 -6.22 18.88
CA ARG A 9 11.97 -7.36 18.44
C ARG A 9 12.35 -7.74 17.00
N THR A 10 12.29 -9.03 16.69
CA THR A 10 12.44 -9.54 15.32
C THR A 10 11.28 -9.06 14.44
N LEU A 11 11.58 -8.64 13.22
CA LEU A 11 10.59 -8.14 12.28
C LEU A 11 9.62 -9.27 11.90
N THR A 12 8.32 -9.03 12.08
CA THR A 12 7.28 -9.95 11.64
C THR A 12 7.13 -9.85 10.12
N ILE A 13 6.93 -11.00 9.45
CA ILE A 13 6.57 -11.10 8.02
C ILE A 13 5.55 -10.03 7.58
N PRO A 14 4.46 -9.78 8.32
CA PRO A 14 3.48 -8.75 7.96
C PRO A 14 4.06 -7.33 7.80
N ILE A 15 4.96 -6.94 8.69
CA ILE A 15 5.56 -5.59 8.67
C ILE A 15 6.60 -5.49 7.58
N PHE A 16 7.35 -6.58 7.34
CA PHE A 16 8.26 -6.65 6.21
C PHE A 16 7.52 -6.43 4.88
N LEU A 17 6.37 -7.05 4.69
CA LEU A 17 5.56 -6.86 3.48
C LEU A 17 5.04 -5.42 3.35
N ALA A 18 4.57 -4.80 4.44
CA ALA A 18 4.16 -3.39 4.43
C ALA A 18 5.30 -2.44 4.01
N VAL A 19 6.52 -2.68 4.50
CA VAL A 19 7.72 -1.92 4.12
C VAL A 19 8.03 -2.10 2.64
N VAL A 20 8.06 -3.34 2.15
CA VAL A 20 8.36 -3.64 0.74
C VAL A 20 7.32 -3.03 -0.19
N ILE A 21 6.02 -3.18 0.11
CA ILE A 21 4.92 -2.61 -0.68
C ILE A 21 5.04 -1.09 -0.75
N SER A 22 5.37 -0.43 0.35
CA SER A 22 5.51 1.04 0.39
C SER A 22 6.68 1.51 -0.48
N ILE A 23 7.87 0.89 -0.35
CA ILE A 23 9.04 1.22 -1.17
C ILE A 23 8.75 0.95 -2.65
N PHE A 24 8.16 -0.20 -2.96
CA PHE A 24 7.80 -0.57 -4.33
C PHE A 24 6.83 0.45 -4.93
N THR A 25 5.81 0.85 -4.19
CA THR A 25 4.83 1.86 -4.61
C THR A 25 5.50 3.20 -4.92
N GLY A 26 6.44 3.64 -4.07
CA GLY A 26 7.22 4.86 -4.31
C GLY A 26 8.05 4.79 -5.60
N VAL A 27 8.74 3.66 -5.83
CA VAL A 27 9.54 3.47 -7.06
C VAL A 27 8.65 3.46 -8.30
N VAL A 28 7.53 2.73 -8.26
CA VAL A 28 6.55 2.70 -9.36
C VAL A 28 6.02 4.11 -9.66
N GLN A 29 5.83 4.96 -8.66
CA GLN A 29 5.37 6.34 -8.88
C GLN A 29 6.39 7.20 -9.60
N ILE A 30 7.67 7.12 -9.25
CA ILE A 30 8.71 7.83 -10.01
C ILE A 30 8.72 7.36 -11.46
N ILE A 31 8.68 6.05 -11.70
CA ILE A 31 8.67 5.48 -13.04
C ILE A 31 7.44 5.95 -13.81
N TYR A 32 6.26 5.89 -13.19
CA TYR A 32 5.01 6.32 -13.78
C TYR A 32 4.99 7.81 -14.11
N THR A 33 5.45 8.68 -13.20
CA THR A 33 5.59 10.12 -13.44
C THR A 33 6.54 10.39 -14.61
N ARG A 34 7.66 9.67 -14.71
CA ARG A 34 8.59 9.79 -15.83
C ARG A 34 8.00 9.31 -17.15
N TYR A 35 7.25 8.20 -17.12
CA TYR A 35 6.55 7.67 -18.29
C TYR A 35 5.48 8.65 -18.80
N LEU A 36 4.63 9.19 -17.90
CA LEU A 36 3.63 10.20 -18.23
C LEU A 36 4.26 11.46 -18.84
N LEU A 37 5.37 11.94 -18.28
CA LEU A 37 6.04 13.13 -18.82
C LEU A 37 6.67 12.87 -20.19
N SER A 38 7.08 11.62 -20.45
CA SER A 38 7.60 11.21 -21.76
C SER A 38 6.50 11.15 -22.82
N SER A 39 5.27 10.77 -22.45
CA SER A 39 4.14 10.77 -23.38
C SER A 39 3.53 12.15 -23.60
N ARG A 40 3.64 13.05 -22.62
CA ARG A 40 3.12 14.43 -22.64
C ARG A 40 4.22 15.46 -22.90
N VAL A 41 4.82 15.40 -24.08
CA VAL A 41 5.90 16.32 -24.47
C VAL A 41 5.37 17.76 -24.61
N ASN A 42 6.18 18.73 -24.17
CA ASN A 42 5.88 20.14 -24.37
C ASN A 42 6.07 20.52 -25.85
N VAL A 43 4.96 20.84 -26.52
CA VAL A 43 4.92 21.11 -27.97
C VAL A 43 5.70 22.39 -28.32
N ILE A 44 5.62 23.42 -27.48
CA ILE A 44 6.33 24.69 -27.70
C ILE A 44 7.85 24.47 -27.62
N LYS A 45 8.31 23.69 -26.62
CA LYS A 45 9.73 23.33 -26.50
C LYS A 45 10.19 22.40 -27.62
N LEU A 46 9.37 21.42 -28.00
CA LEU A 46 9.68 20.45 -29.06
C LEU A 46 9.96 21.15 -30.40
N VAL A 47 9.18 22.19 -30.69
CA VAL A 47 9.30 23.00 -31.91
C VAL A 47 10.38 24.10 -31.80
N GLY A 48 11.02 24.24 -30.64
CA GLY A 48 11.99 25.33 -30.37
C GLY A 48 11.35 26.72 -30.41
N GLY A 49 10.06 26.81 -30.07
CA GLY A 49 9.29 28.06 -30.06
C GLY A 49 9.36 28.78 -28.71
N ARG A 50 8.92 30.05 -28.73
CA ARG A 50 8.61 30.86 -27.53
C ARG A 50 7.09 30.99 -27.38
N ILE A 51 6.59 31.36 -26.20
CA ILE A 51 5.15 31.59 -25.98
C ILE A 51 4.58 32.69 -26.89
N GLN A 52 5.41 33.68 -27.27
CA GLN A 52 5.00 34.73 -28.21
C GLN A 52 4.90 34.23 -29.66
N THR A 53 5.37 33.02 -29.96
CA THR A 53 5.32 32.49 -31.33
C THR A 53 3.86 32.23 -31.72
N ALA A 54 3.45 32.77 -32.87
CA ALA A 54 2.09 32.59 -33.36
C ALA A 54 1.75 31.11 -33.56
N GLY A 55 0.50 30.72 -33.26
CA GLY A 55 0.04 29.33 -33.30
C GLY A 55 0.21 28.67 -34.67
N ASN A 56 0.00 29.42 -35.75
CA ASN A 56 0.23 28.95 -37.14
C ASN A 56 1.70 28.58 -37.43
N VAL A 57 2.65 29.33 -36.87
CA VAL A 57 4.09 29.04 -37.00
C VAL A 57 4.43 27.76 -36.20
N ILE A 58 3.87 27.60 -35.01
CA ILE A 58 4.04 26.38 -34.20
C ILE A 58 3.48 25.17 -34.97
N ALA A 59 2.26 25.29 -35.51
CA ALA A 59 1.60 24.23 -36.28
C ALA A 59 2.39 23.84 -37.53
N SER A 60 2.87 24.83 -38.30
CA SER A 60 3.65 24.59 -39.52
C SER A 60 4.99 23.89 -39.24
N ARG A 61 5.66 24.23 -38.13
CA ARG A 61 6.89 23.56 -37.70
C ARG A 61 6.60 22.16 -37.14
N LEU A 62 5.51 21.98 -36.40
CA LEU A 62 5.10 20.68 -35.88
C LEU A 62 4.85 19.67 -37.01
N ARG A 63 4.20 20.09 -38.09
CA ARG A 63 3.98 19.27 -39.30
C ARG A 63 5.27 18.86 -40.02
N ARG A 64 6.38 19.59 -39.80
CA ARG A 64 7.69 19.28 -40.39
C ARG A 64 8.50 18.28 -39.54
N LEU A 65 8.09 18.03 -38.29
CA LEU A 65 8.76 17.06 -37.42
C LEU A 65 8.37 15.64 -37.84
N GLN A 66 9.34 14.85 -38.27
CA GLN A 66 9.14 13.43 -38.60
C GLN A 66 8.88 12.63 -37.31
N GLY A 67 7.90 11.71 -37.36
CA GLY A 67 7.58 10.82 -36.23
C GLY A 67 6.60 11.38 -35.19
N VAL A 68 6.01 12.57 -35.44
CA VAL A 68 4.95 13.14 -34.59
C VAL A 68 3.63 13.12 -35.37
N ASP A 69 2.59 12.54 -34.78
CA ASP A 69 1.24 12.60 -35.35
C ASP A 69 0.64 13.99 -35.12
N ALA A 70 0.67 14.82 -36.17
CA ALA A 70 0.19 16.19 -36.12
C ALA A 70 -1.34 16.27 -35.88
N SER A 71 -2.10 15.23 -36.24
CA SER A 71 -3.57 15.21 -36.10
C SER A 71 -4.00 15.30 -34.62
N LYS A 72 -3.23 14.68 -33.73
CA LYS A 72 -3.45 14.71 -32.28
C LYS A 72 -3.44 16.13 -31.69
N TYR A 73 -2.79 17.07 -32.35
CA TYR A 73 -2.60 18.43 -31.84
C TYR A 73 -3.47 19.47 -32.54
N GLU A 74 -4.38 19.09 -33.46
CA GLU A 74 -5.20 20.05 -34.20
C GLU A 74 -6.06 20.94 -33.29
N LEU A 75 -6.71 20.34 -32.29
CA LEU A 75 -7.47 21.07 -31.27
C LEU A 75 -6.57 21.98 -30.43
N LEU A 76 -5.34 21.57 -30.13
CA LEU A 76 -4.40 22.42 -29.42
C LEU A 76 -3.98 23.62 -30.28
N MET A 77 -3.77 23.40 -31.59
CA MET A 77 -3.34 24.44 -32.51
C MET A 77 -4.42 25.51 -32.72
N SER A 78 -5.70 25.13 -32.78
CA SER A 78 -6.80 26.11 -32.87
C SER A 78 -6.88 27.00 -31.62
N ARG A 79 -6.60 26.45 -30.43
CA ARG A 79 -6.53 27.22 -29.18
C ARG A 79 -5.30 28.14 -29.15
N PHE A 80 -4.17 27.71 -29.73
CA PHE A 80 -2.93 28.48 -29.75
C PHE A 80 -2.94 29.70 -30.66
N GLU A 81 -4.00 29.94 -31.45
CA GLU A 81 -4.15 31.18 -32.21
C GLU A 81 -4.13 32.40 -31.27
N GLN A 82 -4.79 32.29 -30.11
CA GLN A 82 -4.87 33.35 -29.13
C GLN A 82 -3.72 33.26 -28.11
N GLN A 83 -3.08 34.39 -27.84
CA GLN A 83 -1.98 34.49 -26.88
C GLN A 83 -2.32 34.03 -25.45
N PRO A 84 -3.47 34.39 -24.84
CA PRO A 84 -3.76 34.00 -23.46
C PRO A 84 -3.86 32.48 -23.29
N PHE A 85 -4.31 31.74 -24.31
CA PHE A 85 -4.31 30.26 -24.26
C PHE A 85 -2.90 29.66 -24.37
N ARG A 86 -1.97 30.32 -25.07
CA ARG A 86 -0.55 29.92 -25.06
C ARG A 86 0.10 30.14 -23.70
N ALA A 87 -0.30 31.21 -23.00
CA ALA A 87 0.14 31.44 -21.62
C ALA A 87 -0.48 30.42 -20.66
N LEU A 88 -1.78 30.13 -20.79
CA LEU A 88 -2.49 29.10 -20.00
C LEU A 88 -1.87 27.70 -20.16
N TYR A 89 -1.31 27.40 -21.33
CA TYR A 89 -0.61 26.14 -21.61
C TYR A 89 0.60 25.90 -20.71
N THR A 90 1.21 26.94 -20.14
CA THR A 90 2.30 26.77 -19.16
C THR A 90 1.83 26.11 -17.87
N VAL A 91 0.58 26.36 -17.49
CA VAL A 91 -0.03 25.89 -16.24
C VAL A 91 -0.74 24.56 -16.44
N PHE A 92 -1.53 24.41 -17.50
CA PHE A 92 -2.37 23.24 -17.73
C PHE A 92 -1.79 22.25 -18.74
N GLY A 93 -0.77 22.64 -19.50
CA GLY A 93 -0.08 21.74 -20.43
C GLY A 93 -1.02 21.20 -21.53
N PRO A 94 -0.83 19.94 -21.97
CA PRO A 94 -1.62 19.33 -23.05
C PRO A 94 -3.12 19.26 -22.82
N SER A 95 -3.58 19.38 -21.57
CA SER A 95 -5.01 19.28 -21.22
C SER A 95 -5.88 20.32 -21.94
N ILE A 96 -5.31 21.47 -22.34
CA ILE A 96 -5.98 22.49 -23.15
C ILE A 96 -6.43 21.95 -24.51
N GLY A 97 -5.65 21.05 -25.11
CA GLY A 97 -5.97 20.44 -26.41
C GLY A 97 -6.78 19.14 -26.28
N GLU A 98 -6.77 18.50 -25.11
CA GLU A 98 -7.43 17.22 -24.86
C GLU A 98 -8.83 17.38 -24.26
N CYS A 99 -9.14 18.53 -23.63
CA CYS A 99 -10.47 18.80 -23.11
C CYS A 99 -11.46 19.20 -24.23
N VAL A 100 -12.23 18.22 -24.72
CA VAL A 100 -13.22 18.41 -25.79
C VAL A 100 -14.47 19.16 -25.32
N TRP A 101 -14.84 19.03 -24.04
CA TRP A 101 -16.06 19.60 -23.46
C TRP A 101 -15.84 20.94 -22.74
N CYS A 102 -14.58 21.39 -22.62
CA CYS A 102 -14.27 22.69 -22.05
C CYS A 102 -14.67 23.79 -23.05
N ASP A 103 -15.38 24.79 -22.57
CA ASP A 103 -15.74 25.98 -23.32
C ASP A 103 -14.64 27.04 -23.12
N PHE A 104 -13.90 27.35 -24.18
CA PHE A 104 -12.79 28.30 -24.10
C PHE A 104 -13.23 29.66 -24.59
N LYS A 105 -13.44 30.56 -23.63
CA LYS A 105 -13.83 31.94 -23.86
C LYS A 105 -12.78 32.87 -23.27
N LEU A 106 -12.65 34.04 -23.89
CA LEU A 106 -11.89 35.15 -23.31
C LEU A 106 -12.87 36.04 -22.55
N SER A 107 -12.46 36.48 -21.36
CA SER A 107 -13.14 37.55 -20.63
C SER A 107 -12.69 38.92 -21.11
N SER A 108 -11.48 39.02 -21.66
CA SER A 108 -10.92 40.21 -22.33
C SER A 108 -9.78 39.79 -23.27
N GLU A 109 -9.19 40.74 -24.01
CA GLU A 109 -8.08 40.48 -24.94
C GLU A 109 -6.87 39.79 -24.29
N ILE A 110 -6.67 40.00 -22.98
CA ILE A 110 -5.50 39.51 -22.22
C ILE A 110 -5.88 38.38 -21.25
N TYR A 111 -7.14 38.25 -20.85
CA TYR A 111 -7.59 37.32 -19.81
C TYR A 111 -8.54 36.24 -20.34
N VAL A 112 -8.29 35.00 -19.91
CA VAL A 112 -9.17 33.85 -20.08
C VAL A 112 -10.34 33.95 -19.11
N ASP A 113 -11.51 33.49 -19.54
CA ASP A 113 -12.70 33.43 -18.70
C ASP A 113 -12.52 32.50 -17.49
N GLU A 114 -13.09 32.89 -16.35
CA GLU A 114 -12.97 32.12 -15.11
C GLU A 114 -13.65 30.75 -15.23
N HIS A 115 -14.74 30.66 -16.00
CA HIS A 115 -15.43 29.39 -16.24
C HIS A 115 -14.53 28.40 -16.99
N THR A 116 -13.79 28.86 -18.01
CA THR A 116 -12.82 28.03 -18.73
C THR A 116 -11.74 27.48 -17.78
N ARG A 117 -11.22 28.33 -16.88
CA ARG A 117 -10.21 27.91 -15.89
C ARG A 117 -10.78 26.86 -14.93
N TYR A 118 -12.00 27.06 -14.43
CA TYR A 118 -12.65 26.11 -13.54
C TYR A 118 -12.89 24.73 -14.21
N GLN A 119 -13.35 24.71 -15.46
CA GLN A 119 -13.52 23.47 -16.22
C GLN A 119 -12.19 22.73 -16.44
N LEU A 120 -11.11 23.45 -16.74
CA LEU A 120 -9.77 22.86 -16.87
C LEU A 120 -9.28 22.26 -15.55
N ILE A 121 -9.57 22.89 -14.40
CA ILE A 121 -9.26 22.34 -13.09
C ILE A 121 -10.05 21.04 -12.84
N GLN A 122 -11.33 20.99 -13.21
CA GLN A 122 -12.13 19.76 -13.12
C GLN A 122 -11.59 18.65 -14.01
N TYR A 123 -11.14 19.00 -15.21
CA TYR A 123 -10.56 18.04 -16.15
C TYR A 123 -9.23 17.46 -15.65
N ILE A 124 -8.35 18.30 -15.09
CA ILE A 124 -7.03 17.85 -14.61
C ILE A 124 -7.11 17.21 -13.22
N ALA A 125 -8.13 17.50 -12.42
CA ALA A 125 -8.23 17.04 -11.04
C ALA A 125 -8.10 15.51 -10.88
N PRO A 126 -8.72 14.65 -11.70
CA PRO A 126 -8.49 13.21 -11.64
C PRO A 126 -7.03 12.81 -11.85
N GLU A 127 -6.33 13.44 -12.80
CA GLU A 127 -4.92 13.17 -13.06
C GLU A 127 -4.02 13.62 -11.89
N VAL A 128 -4.40 14.70 -11.21
CA VAL A 128 -3.70 15.19 -10.01
C VAL A 128 -3.97 14.30 -8.80
N LEU A 129 -5.23 13.90 -8.58
CA LEU A 129 -5.67 13.20 -7.37
C LEU A 129 -5.36 11.70 -7.38
N TRP A 130 -5.35 11.07 -8.56
CA TRP A 130 -5.18 9.62 -8.67
C TRP A 130 -3.94 9.07 -7.95
N PRO A 131 -2.74 9.66 -8.07
CA PRO A 131 -1.56 9.22 -7.32
C PRO A 131 -1.74 9.29 -5.80
N TYR A 132 -2.45 10.30 -5.28
CA TYR A 132 -2.72 10.41 -3.84
C TYR A 132 -3.70 9.35 -3.36
N ILE A 133 -4.73 9.04 -4.15
CA ILE A 133 -5.70 7.98 -3.84
C ILE A 133 -5.01 6.62 -3.79
N VAL A 134 -4.13 6.33 -4.75
CA VAL A 134 -3.35 5.07 -4.77
C VAL A 134 -2.47 4.97 -3.52
N ASN A 135 -1.76 6.03 -3.14
CA ASN A 135 -0.97 6.03 -1.90
C ASN A 135 -1.82 5.87 -0.66
N ALA A 136 -2.98 6.52 -0.60
CA ALA A 136 -3.91 6.38 0.51
C ALA A 136 -4.37 4.93 0.63
N ALA A 137 -4.74 4.28 -0.48
CA ALA A 137 -5.12 2.88 -0.49
C ALA A 137 -3.99 1.96 -0.01
N VAL A 138 -2.75 2.18 -0.47
CA VAL A 138 -1.57 1.43 -0.02
C VAL A 138 -1.30 1.62 1.47
N THR A 139 -1.38 2.84 1.99
CA THR A 139 -1.25 3.15 3.42
C THR A 139 -2.35 2.49 4.24
N LEU A 140 -3.60 2.51 3.75
CA LEU A 140 -4.73 1.86 4.42
C LEU A 140 -4.56 0.34 4.46
N PHE A 141 -4.14 -0.27 3.35
CA PHE A 141 -3.87 -1.70 3.25
C PHE A 141 -2.71 -2.13 4.16
N SER A 142 -1.63 -1.36 4.17
CA SER A 142 -0.45 -1.62 5.00
C SER A 142 -0.72 -1.47 6.50
N THR A 143 -1.68 -0.61 6.88
CA THR A 143 -2.04 -0.39 8.29
C THR A 143 -3.19 -1.26 8.79
N SER A 144 -4.05 -1.80 7.91
CA SER A 144 -5.23 -2.59 8.29
C SER A 144 -4.93 -4.07 8.54
N LEU A 145 -4.07 -4.67 7.70
CA LEU A 145 -3.88 -6.12 7.64
C LEU A 145 -2.85 -6.65 8.64
N TRP A 146 -1.97 -5.80 9.14
CA TRP A 146 -0.64 -6.29 9.52
C TRP A 146 -0.29 -6.13 11.00
N THR A 147 -0.81 -5.14 11.75
CA THR A 147 -0.53 -5.02 13.20
C THR A 147 -1.36 -3.94 13.93
N LYS A 148 -1.70 -4.16 15.22
CA LYS A 148 -2.21 -3.09 16.13
C LYS A 148 -1.20 -1.94 16.26
N GLU A 149 0.09 -2.26 16.21
CA GLU A 149 1.24 -1.36 16.37
C GLU A 149 1.28 -0.23 15.33
N THR A 150 0.79 -0.48 14.12
CA THR A 150 0.79 0.49 13.00
C THR A 150 -0.51 1.29 12.88
N ARG A 151 -1.53 0.97 13.67
CA ARG A 151 -2.87 1.58 13.56
C ARG A 151 -2.84 3.09 13.82
N ASN A 152 -1.99 3.53 14.74
CA ASN A 152 -1.84 4.94 15.11
C ASN A 152 -1.26 5.80 13.98
N LEU A 153 -0.55 5.19 13.02
CA LEU A 153 0.02 5.89 11.88
C LEU A 153 -1.01 6.18 10.78
N ARG A 154 -2.16 5.48 10.77
CA ARG A 154 -3.16 5.58 9.71
C ARG A 154 -3.72 6.99 9.57
N THR A 155 -4.27 7.54 10.64
CA THR A 155 -4.89 8.87 10.63
C THR A 155 -3.93 9.99 10.20
N PRO A 156 -2.74 10.15 10.80
CA PRO A 156 -1.82 11.20 10.38
C PRO A 156 -1.33 11.00 8.95
N ALA A 157 -1.07 9.75 8.52
CA ALA A 157 -0.61 9.47 7.17
C ALA A 157 -1.65 9.81 6.09
N ILE A 158 -2.94 9.60 6.36
CA ILE A 158 -4.03 9.98 5.46
C ILE A 158 -4.25 11.49 5.46
N ILE A 159 -4.19 12.15 6.61
CA ILE A 159 -4.26 13.62 6.69
C ILE A 159 -3.13 14.26 5.89
N CYS A 160 -1.89 13.76 6.02
CA CYS A 160 -0.75 14.25 5.23
C CYS A 160 -0.99 14.11 3.72
N LEU A 161 -1.52 12.98 3.25
CA LEU A 161 -1.84 12.80 1.84
C LEU A 161 -2.97 13.73 1.37
N ALA A 162 -4.01 13.91 2.19
CA ALA A 162 -5.12 14.79 1.87
C ALA A 162 -4.67 16.26 1.77
N LEU A 163 -3.83 16.71 2.71
CA LEU A 163 -3.24 18.04 2.68
C LEU A 163 -2.32 18.24 1.47
N ALA A 164 -1.49 17.24 1.14
CA ALA A 164 -0.62 17.31 -0.02
C ALA A 164 -1.41 17.35 -1.34
N ALA A 165 -2.51 16.59 -1.44
CA ALA A 165 -3.41 16.61 -2.58
C ALA A 165 -4.14 17.96 -2.72
N ALA A 166 -4.62 18.51 -1.61
CA ALA A 166 -5.27 19.82 -1.57
C ALA A 166 -4.29 20.94 -1.98
N TYR A 167 -3.04 20.89 -1.49
CA TYR A 167 -1.99 21.83 -1.85
C TYR A 167 -1.66 21.77 -3.35
N ASP A 168 -1.58 20.57 -3.92
CA ASP A 168 -1.30 20.39 -5.35
C ASP A 168 -2.42 20.98 -6.23
N LEU A 169 -3.68 20.66 -5.93
CA LEU A 169 -4.83 21.24 -6.62
C LEU A 169 -4.92 22.76 -6.43
N TYR A 170 -4.66 23.25 -5.23
CA TYR A 170 -4.61 24.67 -4.93
C TYR A 170 -3.55 25.39 -5.78
N GLY A 171 -2.41 24.75 -6.04
CA GLY A 171 -1.41 25.23 -6.98
C GLY A 171 -2.00 25.51 -8.37
N PHE A 172 -2.67 24.53 -8.99
CA PHE A 172 -3.33 24.73 -10.28
C PHE A 172 -4.44 25.79 -10.24
N ALA A 173 -5.15 25.89 -9.12
CA ALA A 173 -6.25 26.84 -8.95
C ALA A 173 -5.79 28.30 -8.77
N THR A 174 -4.58 28.53 -8.25
CA THR A 174 -4.11 29.89 -7.90
C THR A 174 -2.96 30.39 -8.76
N TYR A 175 -2.19 29.49 -9.38
CA TYR A 175 -1.02 29.88 -10.17
C TYR A 175 -1.39 30.83 -11.32
N SER A 176 -0.66 31.95 -11.40
CA SER A 176 -0.86 32.99 -12.41
C SER A 176 -0.23 32.57 -13.74
N TYR A 177 -1.03 32.54 -14.81
CA TYR A 177 -0.51 32.28 -16.16
C TYR A 177 -0.07 33.56 -16.88
N THR A 178 -0.53 34.73 -16.42
CA THR A 178 -0.29 36.01 -17.10
C THR A 178 1.16 36.46 -17.01
N GLU A 179 1.82 36.18 -15.88
CA GLU A 179 3.25 36.44 -15.68
C GLU A 179 4.12 35.71 -16.71
N ASN A 180 3.69 34.52 -17.15
CA ASN A 180 4.42 33.74 -18.14
C ASN A 180 4.23 34.23 -19.59
N SER A 181 3.30 35.13 -19.85
CA SER A 181 2.97 35.56 -21.22
C SER A 181 4.07 36.43 -21.87
N GLU A 182 4.85 37.13 -21.05
CA GLU A 182 5.89 38.06 -21.50
C GLU A 182 7.31 37.49 -21.35
N LEU A 183 7.47 36.43 -20.56
CA LEU A 183 8.78 35.86 -20.25
C LEU A 183 9.41 35.13 -21.45
N THR A 184 10.70 35.37 -21.67
CA THR A 184 11.48 34.63 -22.68
C THR A 184 11.68 33.16 -22.28
N ASN A 185 11.83 32.92 -20.97
CA ASN A 185 11.90 31.59 -20.37
C ASN A 185 10.74 31.44 -19.39
N PRO A 186 9.56 31.01 -19.87
CA PRO A 186 8.40 30.84 -19.02
C PRO A 186 8.57 29.67 -18.07
N ASP A 187 7.90 29.76 -16.93
CA ASP A 187 7.85 28.68 -15.97
C ASP A 187 6.83 27.63 -16.40
N TRP A 188 7.31 26.41 -16.66
CA TRP A 188 6.51 25.30 -17.15
C TRP A 188 5.87 24.55 -15.99
N PHE A 189 4.97 25.25 -15.29
CA PHE A 189 4.33 24.80 -14.06
C PHE A 189 3.77 23.38 -14.18
N TYR A 190 3.04 23.06 -15.26
CA TYR A 190 2.46 21.72 -15.47
C TYR A 190 3.51 20.60 -15.29
N TRP A 191 4.58 20.62 -16.10
CA TRP A 191 5.59 19.56 -16.07
C TRP A 191 6.40 19.56 -14.78
N ARG A 192 6.68 20.75 -14.23
CA ARG A 192 7.42 20.89 -12.97
C ARG A 192 6.62 20.31 -11.81
N GLN A 193 5.33 20.61 -11.72
CA GLN A 193 4.46 20.15 -10.66
C GLN A 193 4.29 18.63 -10.68
N PHE A 194 4.16 18.02 -11.86
CA PHE A 194 4.12 16.56 -11.99
C PHE A 194 5.43 15.90 -11.51
N MET A 195 6.60 16.49 -11.81
CA MET A 195 7.87 16.01 -11.26
C MET A 195 7.90 16.11 -9.73
N TYR A 196 7.54 17.27 -9.17
CA TYR A 196 7.51 17.45 -7.72
C TYR A 196 6.55 16.50 -7.02
N ARG A 197 5.36 16.26 -7.59
CA ARG A 197 4.42 15.25 -7.09
C ARG A 197 5.08 13.87 -6.98
N GLY A 198 5.77 13.42 -8.03
CA GLY A 198 6.48 12.14 -8.01
C GLY A 198 7.53 12.06 -6.88
N TYR A 199 8.31 13.12 -6.69
CA TYR A 199 9.31 13.18 -5.62
C TYR A 199 8.70 13.23 -4.21
N ILE A 200 7.64 14.02 -4.02
CA ILE A 200 6.92 14.15 -2.74
C ILE A 200 6.32 12.79 -2.34
N LEU A 201 5.67 12.11 -3.28
CA LEU A 201 5.04 10.81 -3.01
C LEU A 201 6.08 9.71 -2.79
N PHE A 202 7.22 9.75 -3.50
CA PHE A 202 8.34 8.85 -3.21
C PHE A 202 8.89 9.06 -1.80
N ALA A 203 9.12 10.32 -1.41
CA ALA A 203 9.59 10.65 -0.07
C ALA A 203 8.58 10.22 1.01
N TYR A 204 7.28 10.45 0.78
CA TYR A 204 6.21 9.97 1.65
C TYR A 204 6.27 8.45 1.86
N ASN A 205 6.37 7.68 0.77
CA ASN A 205 6.47 6.22 0.86
C ASN A 205 7.73 5.75 1.60
N GLY A 206 8.86 6.42 1.38
CA GLY A 206 10.10 6.15 2.13
C GLY A 206 9.97 6.42 3.63
N VAL A 207 9.33 7.53 3.99
CA VAL A 207 9.04 7.87 5.40
C VAL A 207 8.08 6.85 6.01
N MET A 208 7.01 6.47 5.32
CA MET A 208 6.07 5.46 5.82
C MET A 208 6.73 4.09 5.99
N ALA A 209 7.56 3.65 5.04
CA ALA A 209 8.35 2.43 5.15
C ALA A 209 9.25 2.46 6.39
N LEU A 210 9.93 3.59 6.65
CA LEU A 210 10.74 3.77 7.85
C LEU A 210 9.88 3.70 9.13
N LEU A 211 8.72 4.36 9.14
CA LEU A 211 7.81 4.35 10.28
C LEU A 211 7.25 2.95 10.56
N TYR A 212 6.92 2.17 9.52
CA TYR A 212 6.50 0.77 9.66
C TYR A 212 7.62 -0.10 10.24
N PHE A 213 8.85 0.07 9.76
CA PHE A 213 10.01 -0.62 10.31
C PHE A 213 10.25 -0.27 11.79
N LEU A 214 10.17 1.01 12.15
CA LEU A 214 10.34 1.47 13.53
C LEU A 214 9.18 1.03 14.44
N ALA A 215 7.96 1.00 13.93
CA ALA A 215 6.80 0.48 14.65
C ALA A 215 6.95 -1.02 14.93
N GLY A 216 7.29 -1.81 13.91
CA GLY A 216 7.42 -3.27 14.06
C GLY A 216 8.61 -3.75 14.86
N THR A 217 9.67 -2.94 14.97
CA THR A 217 10.79 -3.24 15.85
C THR A 217 10.56 -2.80 17.30
N GLY A 218 9.36 -2.26 17.61
CA GLY A 218 9.02 -1.72 18.94
C GLY A 218 9.80 -0.46 19.30
N ARG A 219 10.34 0.27 18.31
CA ARG A 219 11.14 1.48 18.52
C ARG A 219 10.31 2.76 18.52
N LEU A 220 9.17 2.77 17.82
CA LEU A 220 8.34 3.96 17.63
C LEU A 220 7.24 4.10 18.69
N PHE A 221 6.53 3.00 18.96
CA PHE A 221 5.48 2.96 19.97
C PHE A 221 5.93 2.03 21.10
N ASP A 222 5.81 2.47 22.36
CA ASP A 222 6.00 1.61 23.52
C ASP A 222 4.86 0.59 23.54
N THR A 223 5.06 -0.49 22.78
CA THR A 223 4.25 -1.70 22.88
C THR A 223 4.98 -2.63 23.83
N GLU A 224 5.14 -2.16 25.08
CA GLU A 224 5.02 -3.11 26.16
C GLU A 224 3.64 -3.72 25.97
N ASP A 225 3.56 -4.99 25.57
CA ASP A 225 2.29 -5.71 25.74
C ASP A 225 2.00 -5.54 27.22
N PRO A 226 0.97 -4.76 27.63
CA PRO A 226 0.69 -4.64 29.04
C PRO A 226 0.50 -6.07 29.53
N VAL A 227 1.18 -6.44 30.61
CA VAL A 227 1.11 -7.77 31.21
C VAL A 227 -0.37 -8.21 31.30
N ASP A 228 -1.25 -7.25 31.54
CA ASP A 228 -2.70 -7.33 31.49
C ASP A 228 -3.28 -7.94 30.21
N THR A 229 -2.81 -7.58 29.00
CA THR A 229 -3.34 -8.16 27.75
C THR A 229 -2.95 -9.62 27.55
N LYS A 230 -1.74 -10.01 27.96
CA LYS A 230 -1.32 -11.42 27.97
C LYS A 230 -2.08 -12.19 29.05
N LEU A 231 -2.33 -11.57 30.18
CA LEU A 231 -3.11 -12.12 31.28
C LEU A 231 -4.59 -12.29 30.90
N ILE A 232 -5.18 -11.33 30.20
CA ILE A 232 -6.54 -11.39 29.67
C ILE A 232 -6.64 -12.51 28.63
N ALA A 233 -5.71 -12.60 27.68
CA ALA A 233 -5.70 -13.69 26.70
C ALA A 233 -5.51 -15.07 27.35
N ALA A 234 -4.65 -15.18 28.36
CA ALA A 234 -4.46 -16.41 29.13
C ALA A 234 -5.71 -16.76 29.96
N ARG A 235 -6.38 -15.76 30.54
CA ARG A 235 -7.65 -15.91 31.27
C ARG A 235 -8.76 -16.39 30.34
N ASP A 236 -8.86 -15.83 29.14
CA ASP A 236 -9.89 -16.22 28.17
C ASP A 236 -9.67 -17.66 27.71
N LEU A 237 -8.43 -18.04 27.41
CA LEU A 237 -8.06 -19.44 27.13
C LEU A 237 -8.39 -20.39 28.29
N LEU A 238 -8.11 -19.96 29.54
CA LEU A 238 -8.42 -20.75 30.72
C LEU A 238 -9.94 -20.89 30.93
N ASN A 239 -10.71 -19.82 30.73
CA ASN A 239 -12.17 -19.86 30.82
C ASN A 239 -12.76 -20.81 29.77
N ASP A 240 -12.24 -20.78 28.54
CA ASP A 240 -12.67 -21.67 27.47
C ASP A 240 -12.39 -23.14 27.81
N ALA A 241 -11.22 -23.42 28.40
CA ALA A 241 -10.87 -24.76 28.89
C ALA A 241 -11.76 -25.20 30.05
N VAL A 242 -12.07 -24.31 31.00
CA VAL A 242 -12.97 -24.58 32.13
C VAL A 242 -14.39 -24.88 31.64
N HIS A 243 -14.92 -24.11 30.68
CA HIS A 243 -16.23 -24.37 30.10
C HIS A 243 -16.28 -25.72 29.39
N LYS A 244 -15.26 -26.06 28.60
CA LYS A 244 -15.18 -27.39 27.96
C LYS A 244 -15.14 -28.52 29.00
N SER A 245 -14.38 -28.36 30.09
CA SER A 245 -14.33 -29.33 31.18
C SER A 245 -15.66 -29.46 31.92
N GLN A 246 -16.36 -28.36 32.17
CA GLN A 246 -17.69 -28.38 32.80
C GLN A 246 -18.73 -29.10 31.93
N VAL A 247 -18.72 -28.83 30.62
CA VAL A 247 -19.59 -29.53 29.65
C VAL A 247 -19.26 -31.02 29.62
N GLU A 248 -17.98 -31.39 29.60
CA GLU A 248 -17.56 -32.79 29.64
C GLU A 248 -18.05 -33.48 30.92
N ASN A 249 -17.90 -32.84 32.08
CA ASN A 249 -18.36 -33.40 33.36
C ASN A 249 -19.88 -33.55 33.40
N ALA A 250 -20.63 -32.59 32.86
CA ALA A 250 -22.08 -32.69 32.73
C ALA A 250 -22.46 -33.88 31.83
N LEU A 251 -21.81 -34.03 30.66
CA LEU A 251 -22.03 -35.16 29.76
C LEU A 251 -21.69 -36.51 30.42
N ARG A 252 -20.57 -36.61 31.14
CA ARG A 252 -20.19 -37.82 31.90
C ARG A 252 -21.25 -38.16 32.96
N SER A 253 -21.80 -37.16 33.63
CA SER A 253 -22.90 -37.36 34.58
C SER A 253 -24.15 -37.93 33.89
N VAL A 254 -24.56 -37.36 32.76
CA VAL A 254 -25.71 -37.86 31.99
C VAL A 254 -25.50 -39.30 31.51
N VAL A 255 -24.29 -39.63 31.04
CA VAL A 255 -23.94 -41.00 30.62
C VAL A 255 -23.96 -41.96 31.80
N ARG A 256 -23.56 -41.53 33.00
CA ARG A 256 -23.57 -42.37 34.21
C ARG A 256 -24.98 -42.62 34.75
N GLU A 257 -25.83 -41.59 34.72
CA GLU A 257 -27.19 -41.63 35.28
C GLU A 257 -28.16 -42.43 34.40
N SER A 258 -28.00 -42.38 33.07
CA SER A 258 -28.91 -43.04 32.13
C SER A 258 -28.39 -44.43 31.73
N ASP A 259 -29.20 -45.46 32.00
CA ASP A 259 -28.89 -46.85 31.61
C ASP A 259 -28.70 -47.03 30.10
N TYR A 260 -29.48 -46.31 29.28
CA TYR A 260 -29.36 -46.36 27.82
C TYR A 260 -27.98 -45.86 27.34
N TYR A 261 -27.56 -44.67 27.79
CA TYR A 261 -26.29 -44.08 27.37
C TYR A 261 -25.08 -44.81 27.98
N ARG A 262 -25.20 -45.30 29.22
CA ARG A 262 -24.18 -46.14 29.87
C ARG A 262 -23.94 -47.42 29.09
N ASN A 263 -25.00 -48.10 28.66
CA ASN A 263 -24.86 -49.34 27.92
C ASN A 263 -24.25 -49.12 26.53
N LYS A 264 -24.65 -48.03 25.85
CA LYS A 264 -24.04 -47.62 24.56
C LYS A 264 -22.56 -47.26 24.70
N HIS A 265 -22.18 -46.53 25.76
CA HIS A 265 -20.80 -46.19 26.07
C HIS A 265 -19.95 -47.44 26.34
N ASN A 266 -20.45 -48.36 27.17
CA ASN A 266 -19.78 -49.62 27.47
C ASN A 266 -19.63 -50.52 26.23
N THR A 267 -20.67 -50.58 25.39
CA THR A 267 -20.64 -51.36 24.13
C THR A 267 -19.62 -50.77 23.16
N TYR A 268 -19.57 -49.45 23.02
CA TYR A 268 -18.57 -48.76 22.21
C TYR A 268 -17.14 -49.06 22.69
N TRP A 269 -16.87 -48.92 23.99
CA TRP A 269 -15.53 -49.18 24.54
C TRP A 269 -15.13 -50.64 24.49
N LYS A 270 -16.06 -51.57 24.71
CA LYS A 270 -15.81 -53.01 24.51
C LYS A 270 -15.42 -53.29 23.07
N HIS A 271 -16.20 -52.79 22.11
CA HIS A 271 -15.90 -52.95 20.68
C HIS A 271 -14.55 -52.35 20.29
N ASN A 272 -14.20 -51.16 20.79
CA ASN A 272 -12.90 -50.55 20.57
C ASN A 272 -11.75 -51.32 21.22
N THR A 273 -11.99 -51.93 22.39
CA THR A 273 -10.97 -52.75 23.07
C THR A 273 -10.74 -54.05 22.31
N GLU A 274 -11.82 -54.68 21.81
CA GLU A 274 -11.76 -55.87 20.95
C GLU A 274 -11.05 -55.57 19.61
N LEU A 275 -11.40 -54.45 18.96
CA LEU A 275 -10.69 -53.98 17.76
C LEU A 275 -9.21 -53.71 18.05
N ARG A 276 -8.89 -53.05 19.18
CA ARG A 276 -7.51 -52.81 19.59
C ARG A 276 -6.75 -54.11 19.86
N SER A 277 -7.35 -55.10 20.51
CA SER A 277 -6.71 -56.40 20.69
C SER A 277 -6.47 -57.10 19.36
N GLN A 278 -7.40 -56.99 18.40
CA GLN A 278 -7.21 -57.54 17.06
C GLN A 278 -6.03 -56.88 16.32
N PHE A 279 -5.85 -55.56 16.46
CA PHE A 279 -4.69 -54.87 15.89
C PHE A 279 -3.40 -55.13 16.69
N ASP A 280 -3.47 -55.29 18.00
CA ASP A 280 -2.30 -55.62 18.83
C ASP A 280 -1.83 -57.06 18.60
N ASP A 281 -2.73 -57.99 18.22
CA ASP A 281 -2.41 -59.39 17.88
C ASP A 281 -1.94 -59.57 16.42
N ASP A 282 -2.03 -58.52 15.59
CA ASP A 282 -1.57 -58.54 14.20
C ASP A 282 -0.04 -58.40 14.13
N VAL A 283 0.61 -59.41 13.55
CA VAL A 283 2.08 -59.51 13.45
C VAL A 283 2.68 -58.31 12.69
N GLU A 284 1.97 -57.79 11.68
CA GLU A 284 2.45 -56.64 10.89
C GLU A 284 2.45 -55.34 11.73
N VAL A 285 1.48 -55.18 12.64
CA VAL A 285 1.38 -54.01 13.53
C VAL A 285 2.39 -54.10 14.67
N GLN A 286 2.66 -55.29 15.18
CA GLN A 286 3.73 -55.53 16.16
C GLN A 286 5.11 -55.20 15.56
N GLU A 287 5.41 -55.71 14.36
CA GLU A 287 6.66 -55.40 13.66
C GLU A 287 6.79 -53.91 13.33
N ALA A 288 5.70 -53.23 12.96
CA ALA A 288 5.71 -51.79 12.71
C ALA A 288 5.95 -50.97 13.99
N ARG A 289 5.38 -51.40 15.12
CA ARG A 289 5.60 -50.78 16.44
C ARG A 289 7.04 -50.97 16.91
N ASP A 290 7.58 -52.18 16.81
CA ASP A 290 8.95 -52.47 17.22
C ASP A 290 9.96 -51.71 16.35
N ASN A 291 9.75 -51.67 15.03
CA ASN A 291 10.54 -50.84 14.12
C ASN A 291 10.43 -49.33 14.45
N GLY A 292 9.24 -48.86 14.83
CA GLY A 292 9.01 -47.47 15.25
C GLY A 292 9.73 -47.13 16.56
N MET A 293 9.68 -48.02 17.55
CA MET A 293 10.34 -47.89 18.84
C MET A 293 11.87 -47.94 18.71
N GLU A 294 12.40 -48.82 17.87
CA GLU A 294 13.84 -48.84 17.57
C GLU A 294 14.31 -47.53 16.95
N ARG A 295 13.56 -46.97 15.99
CA ARG A 295 13.89 -45.66 15.38
C ARG A 295 13.86 -44.52 16.41
N MET A 296 12.92 -44.51 17.34
CA MET A 296 12.87 -43.51 18.41
C MET A 296 14.02 -43.66 19.42
N ASN A 297 14.37 -44.90 19.80
CA ASN A 297 15.50 -45.17 20.70
C ASN A 297 16.86 -44.84 20.08
N VAL A 298 17.01 -45.01 18.75
CA VAL A 298 18.20 -44.56 18.02
C VAL A 298 18.24 -43.02 17.96
N GLY A 299 17.11 -42.37 17.70
CA GLY A 299 17.01 -40.91 17.71
C GLY A 299 17.34 -40.29 19.08
N ARG A 300 16.80 -40.86 20.16
CA ARG A 300 17.05 -40.44 21.53
C ARG A 300 18.51 -40.63 21.94
N ARG A 301 19.10 -41.80 21.69
CA ARG A 301 20.53 -42.04 21.95
C ARG A 301 21.42 -41.07 21.18
N ARG A 302 21.07 -40.76 19.93
CA ARG A 302 21.79 -39.76 19.12
C ARG A 302 21.70 -38.35 19.71
N SER A 303 20.52 -37.95 20.22
CA SER A 303 20.36 -36.64 20.90
C SER A 303 21.12 -36.56 22.22
N GLU A 304 21.14 -37.64 23.01
CA GLU A 304 21.89 -37.71 24.28
C GLU A 304 23.40 -37.68 24.02
N TYR A 305 23.89 -38.37 22.98
CA TYR A 305 25.29 -38.30 22.54
C TYR A 305 25.70 -36.90 22.05
N LEU A 306 24.86 -36.23 21.26
CA LEU A 306 25.13 -34.87 20.79
C LEU A 306 25.12 -33.85 21.94
N ALA A 307 24.25 -34.05 22.94
CA ALA A 307 24.24 -33.23 24.15
C ALA A 307 25.51 -33.42 25.00
N LEU A 308 26.02 -34.65 25.10
CA LEU A 308 27.30 -34.94 25.78
C LEU A 308 28.51 -34.37 25.03
N VAL A 309 28.60 -34.52 23.71
CA VAL A 309 29.72 -33.98 22.93
C VAL A 309 29.77 -32.44 23.02
N ASN A 310 28.61 -31.78 23.02
CA ASN A 310 28.53 -30.32 23.20
C ASN A 310 28.80 -29.85 24.64
N SER A 311 28.83 -30.72 25.65
CA SER A 311 29.21 -30.33 27.01
C SER A 311 30.72 -30.48 27.29
N TYR A 312 31.47 -31.10 26.38
CA TYR A 312 32.92 -31.27 26.46
C TYR A 312 33.70 -30.41 25.43
N ALA A 313 33.00 -29.58 24.64
CA ALA A 313 33.56 -28.58 23.73
C ALA A 313 33.29 -27.17 24.26
#